data_AF-A0A538L3Q4-F1
#
_entry.id   AF-A0A538L3Q4-F1
#
_cell.length_a   1.000
_cell.length_b   1.000
_cell.length_c   1.000
_cell.angle_alpha   90.00
_cell.angle_beta   90.00
_cell.angle_gamma   90.00
#
_symmetry.space_group_name_H-M   'P 1'
#
loop_
_entity.id
_entity.type
_entity.pdbx_description
1 polymer ?
#
loop_
_entity_poly.entity_id
_entity_poly.type
_entity_poly.pdbx_seq_one_letter_code
_entity_poly.pdbx_strand_id
1 'polypeptide(L)'
;MRSARVLATTVLLVCAGVVLCALPAPALAASAPAHATAGAAMTPPRSALRGLSAADRRDWRLAIAIANTTHSVISQRRRYPGLRSTSFARDDRCCMTVWYSVRGKDRAVVKLDLRTGRIYEQWSGWQAGWEMARGYEGDFGRSFNSPWVLIPLGVLFLLPFVDPRRPF
;
A
#
# COMPACT_ATOMS: atom_id res chain seq x y z
N MET A 1 -5.62 20.27 59.58
CA MET A 1 -6.74 20.58 58.65
C MET A 1 -6.31 21.55 57.53
N ARG A 2 -5.19 21.32 56.83
CA ARG A 2 -4.71 22.17 55.70
C ARG A 2 -4.47 21.41 54.39
N SER A 3 -4.50 20.08 54.40
CA SER A 3 -4.05 19.24 53.27
C SER A 3 -5.13 18.82 52.26
N ALA A 4 -6.41 19.04 52.57
CA ALA A 4 -7.52 18.64 51.69
C ALA A 4 -7.87 19.69 50.62
N ARG A 5 -7.42 20.95 50.79
CA ARG A 5 -7.73 22.03 49.85
C ARG A 5 -6.79 22.08 48.64
N VAL A 6 -5.59 21.49 48.72
CA VAL A 6 -4.60 21.56 47.63
C VAL A 6 -4.89 20.51 46.54
N LEU A 7 -5.44 19.34 46.91
CA LEU A 7 -5.79 18.28 45.96
C LEU A 7 -6.99 18.64 45.06
N ALA A 8 -7.96 19.40 45.58
CA ALA A 8 -9.14 19.80 44.82
C ALA A 8 -8.80 20.85 43.74
N THR A 9 -7.82 21.73 44.00
CA THR A 9 -7.43 22.78 43.04
C THR A 9 -6.60 22.23 41.87
N THR A 10 -5.87 21.13 42.05
CA THR A 10 -5.08 20.52 40.96
C THR A 10 -5.92 19.68 40.01
N VAL A 11 -7.00 19.05 40.49
CA VAL A 11 -7.92 18.26 39.65
C VAL A 11 -8.80 19.15 38.77
N LEU A 12 -9.21 20.34 39.25
CA LEU A 12 -9.99 21.28 38.44
C LEU A 12 -9.21 21.95 37.29
N LEU A 13 -7.89 22.09 37.42
CA LEU A 13 -7.04 22.69 36.39
C LEU A 13 -6.77 21.74 35.20
N VAL A 14 -6.82 20.42 35.41
CA VAL A 14 -6.68 19.44 34.32
C VAL A 14 -7.95 19.36 33.47
N CYS A 15 -9.14 19.59 34.05
CA CYS A 15 -10.39 19.64 33.28
C CYS A 15 -10.58 20.98 32.54
N ALA A 16 -10.07 22.10 33.07
CA ALA A 16 -10.19 23.41 32.41
C ALA A 16 -9.24 23.56 31.20
N GLY A 17 -8.11 22.86 31.17
CA GLY A 17 -7.20 22.83 30.01
C GLY A 17 -7.72 22.01 28.82
N VAL A 18 -8.66 21.10 29.05
CA VAL A 18 -9.22 20.21 28.00
C VAL A 18 -10.45 20.82 27.31
N VAL A 19 -11.12 21.80 27.93
CA VAL A 19 -12.36 22.38 27.38
C VAL A 19 -12.12 23.63 26.51
N LEU A 20 -10.95 24.27 26.58
CA LEU A 20 -10.70 25.55 25.89
C LEU A 20 -10.06 25.45 24.49
N CYS A 21 -10.05 24.27 23.85
CA CYS A 21 -9.58 24.11 22.46
C CYS A 21 -10.68 23.72 21.47
N ALA A 22 -11.95 23.77 21.86
CA ALA A 22 -13.08 23.47 20.98
C ALA A 22 -13.62 24.72 20.25
N LEU A 23 -12.74 25.48 19.59
CA LEU A 23 -13.18 26.48 18.59
C LEU A 23 -13.19 25.82 17.20
N PRO A 24 -14.28 25.91 16.43
CA PRO A 24 -14.31 25.41 15.06
C PRO A 24 -13.51 26.37 14.15
N ALA A 25 -12.57 25.80 13.40
CA ALA A 25 -11.67 26.49 12.49
C ALA A 25 -12.38 27.03 11.24
N PRO A 26 -11.91 28.13 10.62
CA PRO A 26 -11.96 28.27 9.18
C PRO A 26 -10.74 27.53 8.62
N ALA A 27 -10.89 26.24 8.35
CA ALA A 27 -9.91 25.54 7.53
C ALA A 27 -9.99 26.15 6.13
N LEU A 28 -9.00 26.98 5.77
CA LEU A 28 -8.73 27.30 4.37
C LEU A 28 -8.55 25.96 3.65
N ALA A 29 -9.53 25.60 2.82
CA ALA A 29 -9.44 24.45 1.93
C ALA A 29 -8.38 24.75 0.87
N ALA A 30 -7.12 24.55 1.23
CA ALA A 30 -6.07 24.35 0.25
C ALA A 30 -6.48 23.11 -0.57
N SER A 31 -6.80 23.31 -1.84
CA SER A 31 -7.00 22.23 -2.79
C SER A 31 -5.71 21.43 -2.90
N ALA A 32 -5.59 20.39 -2.07
CA ALA A 32 -4.55 19.40 -2.22
C ALA A 32 -4.66 18.83 -3.66
N PRO A 33 -3.56 18.74 -4.42
CA PRO A 33 -3.60 18.08 -5.70
C PRO A 33 -4.13 16.67 -5.47
N ALA A 34 -5.15 16.30 -6.24
CA ALA A 34 -5.74 14.97 -6.20
C ALA A 34 -4.63 13.94 -6.40
N HIS A 35 -4.17 13.34 -5.29
CA HIS A 35 -3.26 12.22 -5.34
C HIS A 35 -4.04 11.10 -6.02
N ALA A 36 -3.47 10.60 -7.11
CA ALA A 36 -4.05 9.53 -7.91
C ALA A 36 -4.57 8.42 -6.99
N THR A 37 -5.83 8.04 -7.20
CA THR A 37 -6.58 7.07 -6.41
C THR A 37 -5.84 5.73 -6.41
N ALA A 38 -5.07 5.48 -5.35
CA ALA A 38 -4.64 4.16 -4.95
C ALA A 38 -5.90 3.40 -4.49
N GLY A 39 -6.47 2.59 -5.37
CA GLY A 39 -7.71 1.88 -5.05
C GLY A 39 -8.66 1.72 -6.23
N ALA A 40 -8.13 1.39 -7.40
CA ALA A 40 -8.93 0.62 -8.32
C ALA A 40 -7.99 -0.40 -8.96
N ALA A 41 -8.28 -1.68 -8.73
CA ALA A 41 -8.28 -2.62 -9.84
C ALA A 41 -9.31 -2.11 -10.86
N MET A 42 -8.99 -0.98 -11.49
CA MET A 42 -9.66 -0.51 -12.68
C MET A 42 -9.26 -1.60 -13.66
N THR A 43 -10.18 -2.53 -13.92
CA THR A 43 -10.12 -3.26 -15.18
C THR A 43 -9.89 -2.15 -16.20
N PRO A 44 -8.71 -2.08 -16.85
CA PRO A 44 -8.35 -0.91 -17.62
C PRO A 44 -9.53 -0.62 -18.53
N PRO A 45 -10.06 0.63 -18.54
CA PRO A 45 -11.31 0.90 -19.23
C PRO A 45 -11.18 0.30 -20.62
N ARG A 46 -12.22 -0.36 -21.15
CA ARG A 46 -12.10 -1.07 -22.45
C ARG A 46 -11.55 -0.15 -23.57
N SER A 47 -11.59 1.16 -23.39
CA SER A 47 -10.89 2.19 -24.19
C SER A 47 -9.35 2.09 -24.15
N ALA A 48 -8.73 1.80 -23.01
CA ALA A 48 -7.29 1.57 -22.87
C ALA A 48 -6.79 0.36 -23.69
N LEU A 49 -7.64 -0.67 -23.85
CA LEU A 49 -7.35 -1.82 -24.71
C LEU A 49 -7.53 -1.50 -26.22
N ARG A 50 -8.40 -0.54 -26.58
CA ARG A 50 -8.61 -0.11 -27.98
C ARG A 50 -7.51 0.81 -28.51
N GLY A 51 -6.75 1.44 -27.62
CA GLY A 51 -5.61 2.31 -27.96
C GLY A 51 -4.26 1.60 -28.07
N LEU A 52 -4.21 0.27 -27.90
CA LEU A 52 -2.94 -0.47 -27.91
C LEU A 52 -2.27 -0.42 -29.29
N SER A 53 -1.12 0.27 -29.35
CA SER A 53 -0.32 0.36 -30.56
C SER A 53 0.15 -1.03 -31.02
N ALA A 54 0.60 -1.15 -32.26
CA ALA A 54 1.24 -2.39 -32.72
C ALA A 54 2.49 -2.74 -31.89
N ALA A 55 3.21 -1.73 -31.38
CA ALA A 55 4.37 -1.93 -30.51
C ALA A 55 3.95 -2.53 -29.16
N ASP A 56 2.95 -1.96 -28.49
CA ASP A 56 2.49 -2.46 -27.19
C ASP A 56 1.96 -3.90 -27.27
N ARG A 57 1.29 -4.26 -28.38
CA ARG A 57 0.86 -5.65 -28.62
C ARG A 57 2.04 -6.60 -28.80
N ARG A 58 3.12 -6.18 -29.45
CA ARG A 58 4.35 -7.00 -29.57
C ARG A 58 5.00 -7.18 -28.21
N ASP A 59 5.15 -6.10 -27.47
CA ASP A 59 5.76 -6.11 -26.14
C ASP A 59 4.97 -6.98 -25.17
N TRP A 60 3.64 -6.89 -25.20
CA TRP A 60 2.78 -7.75 -24.38
C TRP A 60 2.98 -9.23 -24.68
N ARG A 61 3.02 -9.61 -25.97
CA ARG A 61 3.28 -11.00 -26.38
C ARG A 61 4.67 -11.46 -25.93
N LEU A 62 5.68 -10.60 -26.05
CA LEU A 62 7.04 -10.89 -25.61
C LEU A 62 7.10 -11.11 -24.10
N ALA A 63 6.47 -10.24 -23.30
CA ALA A 63 6.42 -10.42 -21.85
C ALA A 63 5.66 -11.68 -21.44
N ILE A 64 4.56 -12.04 -22.11
CA ILE A 64 3.88 -13.31 -21.87
C ILE A 64 4.81 -14.49 -22.17
N ALA A 65 5.54 -14.44 -23.29
CA ALA A 65 6.47 -15.50 -23.68
C ALA A 65 7.56 -15.71 -22.62
N ILE A 66 8.15 -14.62 -22.11
CA ILE A 66 9.13 -14.66 -21.02
C ILE A 66 8.47 -15.14 -19.71
N ALA A 67 7.35 -14.55 -19.31
CA ALA A 67 6.67 -14.90 -18.06
C ALA A 67 6.19 -16.37 -18.02
N ASN A 68 5.86 -16.96 -19.17
CA ASN A 68 5.44 -18.35 -19.29
C ASN A 68 6.53 -19.37 -18.89
N THR A 69 7.81 -18.96 -18.89
CA THR A 69 8.92 -19.84 -18.51
C THR A 69 9.15 -19.87 -16.99
N THR A 70 8.49 -18.97 -16.24
CA THR A 70 8.70 -18.84 -14.79
C THR A 70 8.08 -20.00 -14.01
N HIS A 71 8.74 -20.39 -12.92
CA HIS A 71 8.23 -21.43 -12.02
C HIS A 71 6.88 -21.05 -11.39
N SER A 72 6.64 -19.76 -11.10
CA SER A 72 5.37 -19.27 -10.58
C SER A 72 4.22 -19.56 -11.55
N VAL A 73 4.35 -19.23 -12.84
CA VAL A 73 3.31 -19.46 -13.84
C VAL A 73 3.14 -20.95 -14.13
N ILE A 74 4.23 -21.71 -14.28
CA ILE A 74 4.18 -23.14 -14.56
C ILE A 74 3.48 -23.89 -13.41
N SER A 75 3.85 -23.63 -12.16
CA SER A 75 3.28 -24.30 -10.99
C SER A 75 1.80 -23.97 -10.79
N GLN A 76 1.37 -22.74 -11.09
CA GLN A 76 -0.03 -22.34 -11.01
C GLN A 76 -0.84 -22.90 -12.18
N ARG A 77 -0.26 -22.98 -13.38
CA ARG A 77 -0.92 -23.59 -14.55
C ARG A 77 -1.18 -25.09 -14.36
N ARG A 78 -0.28 -25.80 -13.66
CA ARG A 78 -0.49 -27.21 -13.26
C ARG A 78 -1.68 -27.36 -12.30
N ARG A 79 -1.82 -26.43 -11.34
CA ARG A 79 -2.92 -26.44 -10.35
C ARG A 79 -4.25 -25.94 -10.90
N TYR A 80 -4.20 -25.01 -11.87
CA TYR A 80 -5.37 -24.36 -12.42
C TYR A 80 -5.38 -24.45 -13.95
N PRO A 81 -5.94 -25.55 -14.51
CA PRO A 81 -6.19 -25.66 -15.94
C PRO A 81 -7.08 -24.50 -16.39
N GLY A 82 -6.58 -23.65 -17.30
CA GLY A 82 -7.25 -22.43 -17.73
C GLY A 82 -6.65 -21.12 -17.21
N LEU A 83 -5.53 -21.18 -16.47
CA LEU A 83 -4.75 -19.98 -16.14
C LEU A 83 -4.25 -19.28 -17.42
N ARG A 84 -4.60 -18.00 -17.59
CA ARG A 84 -4.29 -17.18 -18.77
C ARG A 84 -3.79 -15.81 -18.31
N SER A 85 -2.97 -15.16 -19.12
CA SER A 85 -2.68 -13.73 -18.91
C SER A 85 -3.92 -12.92 -19.29
N THR A 86 -4.35 -12.05 -18.39
CA THR A 86 -5.58 -11.26 -18.52
C THR A 86 -5.29 -9.76 -18.61
N SER A 87 -4.20 -9.32 -17.98
CA SER A 87 -3.77 -7.93 -17.99
C SER A 87 -2.25 -7.81 -17.91
N PHE A 88 -1.77 -6.63 -18.28
CA PHE A 88 -0.38 -6.21 -18.18
C PHE A 88 -0.34 -4.70 -17.93
N ALA A 89 0.76 -4.23 -17.36
CA ALA A 89 1.00 -2.84 -17.07
C ALA A 89 2.48 -2.56 -17.25
N ARG A 90 2.79 -1.35 -17.70
CA ARG A 90 4.16 -0.87 -17.82
C ARG A 90 4.39 0.16 -16.73
N ASP A 91 5.49 -0.01 -16.02
CA ASP A 91 6.01 0.89 -15.00
C ASP A 91 7.09 1.78 -15.66
N ASP A 92 7.07 3.08 -15.35
CA ASP A 92 7.99 4.08 -15.90
C ASP A 92 9.47 3.74 -15.62
N ARG A 93 9.73 2.90 -14.59
CA ARG A 93 11.09 2.55 -14.17
C ARG A 93 11.78 1.45 -14.97
N CYS A 94 11.15 0.91 -16.03
CA CYS A 94 11.63 -0.11 -17.00
C CYS A 94 10.80 -1.40 -17.04
N CYS A 95 10.00 -1.65 -16.01
CA CYS A 95 9.43 -2.96 -15.78
C CYS A 95 8.06 -3.12 -16.42
N MET A 96 7.81 -4.28 -17.01
CA MET A 96 6.47 -4.73 -17.36
C MET A 96 5.99 -5.77 -16.36
N THR A 97 4.78 -5.59 -15.87
CA THR A 97 4.10 -6.55 -14.99
C THR A 97 3.02 -7.28 -15.79
N VAL A 98 2.94 -8.59 -15.63
CA VAL A 98 1.97 -9.46 -16.29
C VAL A 98 1.21 -10.26 -15.24
N TRP A 99 -0.13 -10.16 -15.27
CA TRP A 99 -1.00 -10.91 -14.37
C TRP A 99 -1.61 -12.11 -15.07
N TYR A 100 -1.71 -13.20 -14.32
CA TYR A 100 -2.36 -14.42 -14.72
C TYR A 100 -3.54 -14.71 -13.80
N SER A 101 -4.72 -14.82 -14.39
CA SER A 101 -5.97 -15.07 -13.66
C SER A 101 -6.69 -16.31 -14.20
N VAL A 102 -7.46 -16.93 -13.32
CA VAL A 102 -8.37 -18.03 -13.64
C VAL A 102 -9.67 -17.81 -12.87
N ARG A 103 -10.82 -17.90 -13.55
CA ARG A 103 -12.14 -17.62 -12.95
C ARG A 103 -12.19 -16.26 -12.22
N GLY A 104 -11.58 -15.24 -12.83
CA GLY A 104 -11.53 -13.88 -12.29
C GLY A 104 -10.63 -13.69 -11.05
N LYS A 105 -9.80 -14.67 -10.69
CA LYS A 105 -8.88 -14.59 -9.54
C LYS A 105 -7.44 -14.66 -10.01
N ASP A 106 -6.62 -13.71 -9.57
CA ASP A 106 -5.20 -13.71 -9.85
C ASP A 106 -4.50 -14.84 -9.10
N ARG A 107 -3.61 -15.53 -9.80
CA ARG A 107 -2.86 -16.69 -9.28
C ARG A 107 -1.37 -16.59 -9.49
N ALA A 108 -0.92 -15.83 -10.47
CA ALA A 108 0.48 -15.52 -10.67
C ALA A 108 0.65 -14.10 -11.21
N VAL A 109 1.74 -13.45 -10.79
CA VAL A 109 2.16 -12.14 -11.29
C VAL A 109 3.67 -12.19 -11.52
N VAL A 110 4.11 -11.64 -12.65
CA VAL A 110 5.53 -11.61 -13.01
C VAL A 110 5.89 -10.18 -13.42
N LYS A 111 6.92 -9.62 -12.78
CA LYS A 111 7.52 -8.32 -13.12
C LYS A 111 8.87 -8.57 -13.80
N LEU A 112 9.02 -8.06 -15.02
CA LEU A 112 10.18 -8.34 -15.87
C LEU A 112 10.62 -7.12 -16.69
N ASP A 113 11.88 -7.12 -17.08
CA ASP A 113 12.45 -6.18 -18.05
C ASP A 113 12.24 -6.72 -19.47
N LEU A 114 11.62 -5.95 -20.34
CA LEU A 114 11.46 -6.36 -21.74
C LEU A 114 12.76 -6.28 -22.55
N ARG A 115 13.67 -5.36 -22.21
CA ARG A 115 14.91 -5.13 -22.96
C ARG A 115 15.93 -6.22 -22.67
N THR A 116 16.03 -6.63 -21.41
CA THR A 116 17.00 -7.64 -20.97
C THR A 116 16.39 -9.04 -20.82
N GLY A 117 15.06 -9.14 -20.74
CA GLY A 117 14.37 -10.39 -20.40
C GLY A 117 14.50 -10.81 -18.94
N ARG A 118 15.13 -9.97 -18.10
CA ARG A 118 15.35 -10.29 -16.68
C ARG A 118 14.04 -10.24 -15.90
N ILE A 119 13.78 -11.28 -15.12
CA ILE A 119 12.66 -11.32 -14.18
C ILE A 119 13.14 -10.73 -12.85
N TYR A 120 12.43 -9.69 -12.39
CA TYR A 120 12.69 -9.03 -11.11
C TYR A 120 11.91 -9.67 -9.98
N GLU A 121 10.68 -10.06 -10.28
CA GLU A 121 9.74 -10.46 -9.25
C GLU A 121 8.74 -11.46 -9.80
N GLN A 122 8.41 -12.46 -8.99
CA GLN A 122 7.46 -13.49 -9.35
C GLN A 122 6.66 -13.90 -8.13
N TRP A 123 5.34 -13.71 -8.22
CA TRP A 123 4.40 -14.05 -7.15
C TRP A 123 3.45 -15.12 -7.62
N SER A 124 3.04 -15.99 -6.71
CA SER A 124 2.08 -17.04 -6.99
C SER A 124 1.23 -17.37 -5.76
N GLY A 125 0.01 -17.86 -5.98
CA GLY A 125 -0.91 -18.25 -4.91
C GLY A 125 -2.18 -17.41 -4.87
N TRP A 126 -2.92 -17.49 -3.76
CA TRP A 126 -4.22 -16.82 -3.64
C TRP A 126 -4.11 -15.30 -3.60
N GLN A 127 -3.02 -14.79 -3.01
CA GLN A 127 -2.74 -13.35 -2.85
C GLN A 127 -1.76 -12.83 -3.91
N ALA A 128 -1.62 -13.53 -5.04
CA ALA A 128 -0.67 -13.13 -6.09
C ALA A 128 -0.99 -11.74 -6.69
N GLY A 129 -2.25 -11.30 -6.68
CA GLY A 129 -2.66 -9.96 -7.13
C GLY A 129 -2.64 -8.89 -6.03
N TRP A 130 -2.31 -9.23 -4.78
CA TRP A 130 -2.32 -8.25 -3.67
C TRP A 130 -0.95 -7.58 -3.54
N GLU A 131 -0.80 -6.45 -4.23
CA GLU A 131 0.43 -5.67 -4.24
C GLU A 131 0.56 -4.78 -3.00
N MET A 132 -0.56 -4.33 -2.42
CA MET A 132 -0.62 -3.40 -1.29
C MET A 132 0.18 -3.82 -0.04
N ALA A 133 0.43 -5.12 0.14
CA ALA A 133 1.18 -5.66 1.28
C ALA A 133 2.70 -5.79 1.01
N ARG A 134 3.16 -5.47 -0.20
CA ARG A 134 4.55 -5.67 -0.63
C ARG A 134 5.45 -4.49 -0.31
N GLY A 135 4.87 -3.35 0.07
CA GLY A 135 5.61 -2.18 0.51
C GLY A 135 6.36 -1.50 -0.64
N TYR A 136 5.83 -1.52 -1.86
CA TYR A 136 6.40 -0.76 -2.95
C TYR A 136 6.35 0.74 -2.63
N GLU A 137 7.22 1.49 -3.28
CA GLU A 137 7.31 2.92 -3.11
C GLU A 137 6.01 3.61 -3.59
N GLY A 138 5.25 4.16 -2.64
CA GLY A 138 3.93 4.74 -2.89
C GLY A 138 2.76 3.89 -2.36
N ASP A 139 3.04 2.67 -1.90
CA ASP A 139 2.04 1.80 -1.29
C ASP A 139 1.56 2.32 0.07
N PHE A 140 0.36 1.87 0.43
CA PHE A 140 -0.36 2.29 1.62
C PHE A 140 0.44 2.06 2.90
N GLY A 141 0.38 3.02 3.82
CA GLY A 141 0.97 2.87 5.16
C GLY A 141 2.45 3.22 5.27
N ARG A 142 3.16 3.59 4.19
CA ARG A 142 4.58 3.97 4.27
C ARG A 142 4.83 5.14 5.22
N SER A 143 3.95 6.15 5.21
CA SER A 143 4.03 7.28 6.14
C SER A 143 3.75 6.87 7.59
N PHE A 144 2.77 5.98 7.81
CA PHE A 144 2.45 5.47 9.15
C PHE A 144 3.54 4.55 9.71
N ASN A 145 4.26 3.84 8.84
CA ASN A 145 5.40 2.99 9.20
C ASN A 145 6.72 3.76 9.33
N SER A 146 6.68 5.09 9.25
CA SER A 146 7.87 5.94 9.44
C SER A 146 8.31 5.92 10.91
N PRO A 147 9.62 5.82 11.20
CA PRO A 147 10.13 5.99 12.56
C PRO A 147 9.67 7.28 13.23
N TRP A 148 9.50 8.35 12.45
CA TRP A 148 9.02 9.64 12.93
C TRP A 148 7.56 9.66 13.37
N VAL A 149 6.75 8.68 12.95
CA VAL A 149 5.37 8.52 13.41
C VAL A 149 5.32 7.49 14.54
N LEU A 150 6.01 6.37 14.37
CA LEU A 150 5.98 5.26 15.32
C LEU A 150 6.68 5.59 16.65
N ILE A 151 7.84 6.27 16.62
CA ILE A 151 8.58 6.59 17.84
C ILE A 151 7.78 7.56 18.73
N PRO A 152 7.25 8.70 18.24
CA PRO A 152 6.44 9.58 19.09
C PRO A 152 5.19 8.91 19.64
N LEU A 153 4.52 8.09 18.83
CA LEU A 153 3.33 7.35 19.27
C LEU A 153 3.70 6.29 20.33
N GLY A 154 4.83 5.62 20.17
CA GLY A 154 5.39 4.70 21.16
C GLY A 154 5.76 5.40 22.47
N VAL A 155 6.40 6.57 22.39
CA VAL A 155 6.69 7.39 23.58
C VAL A 155 5.40 7.83 24.27
N LEU A 156 4.40 8.30 23.52
CA LEU A 156 3.11 8.71 24.08
C LEU A 156 2.40 7.55 24.78
N PHE A 157 2.48 6.35 24.20
CA PHE A 157 1.95 5.12 24.80
C PHE A 157 2.69 4.73 26.08
N LEU A 158 4.02 4.89 26.12
CA LEU A 158 4.85 4.53 27.28
C LEU A 158 4.83 5.59 28.40
N LEU A 159 4.58 6.85 28.06
CA LEU A 159 4.56 7.99 28.99
C LEU A 159 3.73 7.76 30.27
N PRO A 160 2.48 7.22 30.22
CA PRO A 160 1.71 6.97 31.44
C PRO A 160 2.27 5.84 32.32
N PHE A 161 3.18 5.00 31.82
CA PHE A 161 3.79 3.91 32.59
C PHE A 161 5.08 4.33 33.31
N VAL A 162 5.61 5.52 33.02
CA VAL A 162 6.78 6.07 33.71
C VAL A 162 6.30 6.89 34.90
N ASP A 163 6.51 6.40 36.13
CA ASP A 163 6.27 7.16 37.36
C ASP A 163 7.55 7.90 37.78
N PRO A 164 7.62 9.25 37.64
CA PRO A 164 8.81 10.01 38.04
C PRO A 164 9.09 9.93 39.54
N ARG A 165 8.11 9.51 40.35
CA ARG A 165 8.24 9.37 41.80
C ARG A 165 8.77 8.00 42.23
N ARG A 166 8.79 7.03 41.33
CA ARG A 166 9.32 5.68 41.57
C ARG A 166 10.15 5.21 40.37
N PRO A 167 11.30 5.86 40.12
CA PRO A 167 12.13 5.50 38.96
C PRO A 167 12.77 4.10 39.05
N PHE A 168 12.66 3.40 40.19
CA PHE A 168 13.12 2.03 40.45
C PHE A 168 12.48 1.51 41.73
#